data_AF-A0A6M7UYM8-F1
#
_entry.id   AF-A0A6M7UYM8-F1
#
_cell.length_a   1.000
_cell.length_b   1.000
_cell.length_c   1.000
_cell.angle_alpha   90.00
_cell.angle_beta   90.00
_cell.angle_gamma   90.00
#
_symmetry.space_group_name_H-M   'P 1'
#
loop_
_entity.id
_entity.type
_entity.pdbx_description
1 polymer ?
#
loop_
_entity_poly.entity_id
_entity_poly.type
_entity_poly.pdbx_seq_one_letter_code
_entity_poly.pdbx_strand_id
1 'polypeptide(L)'
;MLAVTSAAYFAVDVRHDLPRVHSYGSSTSNSAVRKVGCDIKGNINERGERIYHMPGQEYYLATRINPTRGERWFCSQWEAWWAGWRKAKV
;
A
#
# COMPACT_ATOMS: atom_id res chain seq x y z
N MET A 1 61.80 16.67 20.37
CA MET A 1 61.03 16.17 19.22
C MET A 1 60.31 14.90 19.66
N LEU A 2 59.14 15.01 20.30
CA LEU A 2 58.36 13.84 20.74
C LEU A 2 57.21 13.63 19.74
N ALA A 3 57.30 12.57 18.95
CA ALA A 3 56.27 12.19 17.99
C ALA A 3 55.12 11.51 18.74
N VAL A 4 53.96 12.14 18.78
CA VAL A 4 52.74 11.55 19.36
C VAL A 4 52.00 10.84 18.23
N THR A 5 52.12 9.52 18.17
CA THR A 5 51.36 8.71 17.21
C THR A 5 49.95 8.51 17.74
N SER A 6 49.03 9.38 17.36
CA SER A 6 47.61 9.19 17.66
C SER A 6 47.04 8.08 16.78
N ALA A 7 46.77 6.92 17.38
CA ALA A 7 45.98 5.87 16.73
C ALA A 7 44.53 6.36 16.61
N ALA A 8 44.08 6.62 15.39
CA ALA A 8 42.68 6.91 15.10
C ALA A 8 41.88 5.60 15.15
N TYR A 9 40.98 5.48 16.13
CA TYR A 9 40.01 4.40 16.15
C TYR A 9 38.94 4.71 15.09
N PHE A 10 38.94 3.98 13.98
CA PHE A 10 37.87 4.05 12.99
C PHE A 10 36.64 3.33 13.55
N ALA A 11 35.63 4.09 13.99
CA ALA A 11 34.30 3.55 14.27
C ALA A 11 33.64 3.17 12.94
N VAL A 12 33.56 1.87 12.65
CA VAL A 12 32.78 1.38 11.51
C VAL A 12 31.31 1.42 11.91
N ASP A 13 30.59 2.43 11.43
CA ASP A 13 29.14 2.57 11.60
C ASP A 13 28.44 1.49 10.73
N VAL A 14 28.26 0.29 11.28
CA VAL A 14 27.51 -0.79 10.61
C VAL A 14 26.02 -0.47 10.72
N ARG A 15 25.54 0.34 9.78
CA ARG A 15 24.10 0.53 9.57
C ARG A 15 23.51 -0.78 9.08
N HIS A 16 22.72 -1.42 9.93
CA HIS A 16 21.94 -2.58 9.54
C HIS A 16 20.69 -2.07 8.82
N ASP A 17 20.70 -2.10 7.48
CA ASP A 17 19.51 -1.83 6.69
C ASP A 17 18.44 -2.87 7.03
N LEU A 18 17.31 -2.39 7.56
CA LEU A 18 16.14 -3.24 7.80
C LEU A 18 15.64 -3.82 6.48
N PRO A 19 15.13 -5.07 6.48
CA PRO A 19 14.57 -5.67 5.27
C PRO A 19 13.42 -4.79 4.77
N ARG A 20 13.55 -4.34 3.52
CA ARG A 20 12.57 -3.49 2.84
C ARG A 20 11.31 -4.31 2.54
N VAL A 21 10.43 -4.44 3.53
CA VAL A 21 9.13 -5.15 3.44
C VAL A 21 8.15 -4.51 2.47
N HIS A 22 8.41 -3.27 2.01
CA HIS A 22 7.60 -2.60 1.00
C HIS A 22 8.47 -2.21 -0.20
N SER A 23 8.50 -3.08 -1.21
CA SER A 23 8.88 -2.67 -2.57
C SER A 23 7.71 -1.87 -3.12
N TYR A 24 7.80 -0.54 -3.07
CA TYR A 24 6.91 0.32 -3.84
C TYR A 24 7.30 0.14 -5.31
N GLY A 25 6.79 -0.94 -5.92
CA GLY A 25 6.91 -1.18 -7.34
C GLY A 25 6.34 0.03 -8.04
N SER A 26 7.21 0.80 -8.67
CA SER A 26 6.86 1.93 -9.52
C SER A 26 5.94 1.43 -10.62
N SER A 27 4.63 1.52 -10.38
CA SER A 27 3.61 1.05 -11.29
C SER A 27 3.03 2.21 -12.07
N THR A 28 3.83 2.76 -12.99
CA THR A 28 3.34 3.62 -14.07
C THR A 28 2.69 2.75 -15.15
N SER A 29 1.54 2.16 -14.82
CA SER A 29 0.65 1.58 -15.81
C SER A 29 -0.72 2.21 -15.60
N ASN A 30 -0.94 3.35 -16.26
CA ASN A 30 -2.19 4.10 -16.30
C ASN A 30 -3.23 3.37 -17.15
N SER A 31 -3.52 2.13 -16.76
CA SER A 31 -4.62 1.35 -17.28
C SER A 31 -5.52 1.09 -16.10
N ALA A 32 -6.79 1.48 -16.19
CA ALA A 32 -7.83 1.17 -15.22
C ALA A 32 -8.16 -0.35 -15.13
N VAL A 33 -7.17 -1.18 -15.44
CA VAL A 33 -7.17 -2.62 -15.42
C VAL A 33 -6.72 -3.04 -14.03
N ARG A 34 -7.54 -3.86 -13.38
CA ARG A 34 -7.22 -4.50 -12.11
C ARG A 34 -5.86 -5.19 -12.21
N LYS A 35 -4.89 -4.79 -11.38
CA LYS A 35 -3.61 -5.50 -11.25
C LYS A 35 -3.85 -6.90 -10.69
N VAL A 36 -3.13 -7.89 -11.22
CA VAL A 36 -3.13 -9.25 -10.68
C VAL A 36 -2.66 -9.21 -9.22
N GLY A 37 -3.44 -9.78 -8.31
CA GLY A 37 -3.19 -9.74 -6.87
C GLY A 37 -3.81 -8.54 -6.12
N CYS A 38 -4.44 -7.60 -6.84
CA CYS A 38 -5.18 -6.48 -6.24
C CYS A 38 -6.68 -6.73 -6.35
N ASP A 39 -7.16 -7.65 -5.52
CA ASP A 39 -8.52 -8.16 -5.56
C ASP A 39 -9.49 -7.41 -4.64
N ILE A 40 -9.04 -6.45 -3.84
CA ILE A 40 -9.92 -5.73 -2.92
C ILE A 40 -10.65 -4.63 -3.70
N LYS A 41 -11.98 -4.65 -3.68
CA LYS A 41 -12.81 -3.72 -4.45
C LYS A 41 -13.23 -2.54 -3.56
N GLY A 42 -12.87 -1.31 -3.94
CA GLY A 42 -13.31 -0.09 -3.27
C GLY A 42 -14.34 0.70 -4.08
N ASN A 43 -15.61 0.71 -3.66
CA ASN A 43 -16.68 1.55 -4.23
C ASN A 43 -17.10 2.75 -3.35
N ILE A 44 -17.72 3.75 -3.98
CA ILE A 44 -18.22 4.96 -3.32
C ILE A 44 -19.74 4.98 -3.46
N ASN A 45 -20.45 4.92 -2.34
CA ASN A 45 -21.91 4.93 -2.37
C ASN A 45 -22.46 6.33 -2.72
N GLU A 46 -23.78 6.44 -2.87
CA GLU A 46 -24.45 7.71 -3.20
C GLU A 46 -24.26 8.79 -2.13
N ARG A 47 -23.98 8.39 -0.88
CA ARG A 47 -23.67 9.28 0.24
C ARG A 47 -22.20 9.71 0.29
N GLY A 48 -21.37 9.25 -0.64
CA GLY A 48 -19.94 9.54 -0.67
C GLY A 48 -19.09 8.69 0.29
N GLU A 49 -19.67 7.65 0.91
CA GLU A 49 -18.90 6.75 1.77
C GLU A 49 -18.00 5.84 0.94
N ARG A 50 -16.74 5.74 1.36
CA ARG A 50 -15.71 4.90 0.75
C ARG A 50 -15.71 3.53 1.42
N ILE A 51 -16.11 2.50 0.70
CA ILE A 51 -16.30 1.14 1.23
C ILE A 51 -15.42 0.17 0.46
N TYR A 52 -14.63 -0.64 1.16
CA TYR A 52 -13.85 -1.71 0.54
C TYR A 52 -14.45 -3.08 0.86
N HIS A 53 -14.41 -3.96 -0.16
CA HIS A 53 -14.90 -5.33 -0.14
C HIS A 53 -13.77 -6.31 -0.39
N MET A 54 -13.64 -7.28 0.51
CA MET A 54 -12.71 -8.40 0.41
C MET A 54 -13.30 -9.53 -0.46
N PRO A 55 -12.46 -10.30 -1.18
CA PRO A 55 -12.90 -11.54 -1.80
C PRO A 55 -13.60 -12.46 -0.79
N GLY A 56 -14.74 -13.03 -1.18
CA GLY A 56 -15.55 -13.90 -0.33
C GLY A 56 -16.64 -13.21 0.51
N GLN A 57 -16.71 -11.88 0.52
CA GLN A 57 -17.85 -11.17 1.11
C GLN A 57 -19.09 -11.28 0.22
N GLU A 58 -20.28 -11.19 0.83
CA GLU A 58 -21.57 -11.34 0.16
C GLU A 58 -21.71 -10.39 -1.04
N TYR A 59 -21.39 -9.11 -0.82
CA TYR A 59 -21.53 -8.09 -1.86
C TYR A 59 -20.30 -7.95 -2.77
N TYR A 60 -19.26 -8.78 -2.59
CA TYR A 60 -18.04 -8.65 -3.37
C TYR A 60 -18.31 -8.80 -4.89
N LEU A 61 -19.14 -9.77 -5.27
CA LEU A 61 -19.47 -10.03 -6.68
C LEU A 61 -20.38 -8.94 -7.27
N ALA A 62 -21.30 -8.40 -6.46
CA ALA A 62 -22.21 -7.33 -6.86
C ALA A 62 -21.49 -5.99 -7.04
N THR A 63 -20.46 -5.71 -6.23
CA THR A 63 -19.70 -4.47 -6.32
C THR A 63 -18.93 -4.40 -7.64
N ARG A 64 -19.29 -3.40 -8.45
CA ARG A 64 -18.57 -3.00 -9.67
C ARG A 64 -17.81 -1.72 -9.38
N ILE A 65 -16.58 -1.65 -9.87
CA ILE A 65 -15.71 -0.50 -9.69
C ILE A 65 -15.84 0.43 -10.88
N ASN A 66 -16.11 1.69 -10.61
CA ASN A 66 -16.15 2.77 -11.57
C ASN A 66 -15.01 3.78 -11.29
N PRO A 67 -13.89 3.68 -12.02
CA PRO A 67 -12.74 4.58 -11.88
C PRO A 67 -13.10 6.06 -12.05
N THR A 68 -14.12 6.40 -12.85
CA THR A 68 -14.51 7.81 -13.08
C THR A 68 -15.11 8.45 -11.83
N ARG A 69 -15.67 7.65 -10.92
CA ARG A 69 -16.19 8.10 -9.61
C ARG A 69 -15.10 8.14 -8.53
N GLY A 70 -13.86 7.75 -8.85
CA GLY A 70 -12.77 7.61 -7.87
C GLY A 70 -12.76 6.27 -7.13
N GLU A 71 -13.60 5.32 -7.55
CA GLU A 71 -13.58 3.93 -7.11
C GLU A 71 -12.34 3.22 -7.65
N ARG A 72 -11.78 2.27 -6.90
CA ARG A 72 -10.53 1.63 -7.27
C ARG A 72 -10.35 0.26 -6.63
N TRP A 73 -9.39 -0.50 -7.12
CA TRP A 73 -8.92 -1.72 -6.47
C TRP A 73 -7.76 -1.43 -5.53
N PHE A 74 -7.67 -2.21 -4.46
CA PHE A 74 -6.57 -2.21 -3.51
C PHE A 74 -5.89 -3.57 -3.50
N CYS A 75 -4.61 -3.58 -3.14
CA CYS A 75 -3.81 -4.78 -3.01
C CYS A 75 -3.76 -5.28 -1.57
N SER A 76 -4.06 -4.41 -0.59
CA SER A 76 -4.17 -4.81 0.83
C SER A 76 -5.27 -4.05 1.58
N GLN A 77 -5.79 -4.66 2.66
CA GLN A 77 -6.74 -3.99 3.56
C GLN A 77 -6.13 -2.73 4.19
N TRP A 78 -4.83 -2.79 4.48
CA TRP A 78 -4.08 -1.67 5.04
C TRP A 78 -4.06 -0.48 4.09
N GLU A 79 -3.78 -0.70 2.81
CA GLU A 79 -3.81 0.33 1.77
C GLU A 79 -5.19 1.00 1.67
N ALA A 80 -6.27 0.21 1.68
CA ALA A 80 -7.63 0.73 1.67
C ALA A 80 -7.90 1.59 2.92
N TRP A 81 -7.52 1.10 4.09
CA TRP A 81 -7.70 1.81 5.36
C TRP A 81 -6.95 3.15 5.39
N TRP A 82 -5.67 3.18 4.98
CA TRP A 82 -4.89 4.42 4.87
C TRP A 82 -5.44 5.39 3.84
N ALA A 83 -6.05 4.88 2.77
CA ALA A 83 -6.74 5.71 1.79
C ALA A 83 -8.09 6.27 2.30
N GLY A 84 -8.47 6.00 3.55
CA GLY A 84 -9.70 6.46 4.19
C GLY A 84 -10.93 5.64 3.84
N TRP A 85 -10.76 4.35 3.54
CA TRP A 85 -11.85 3.44 3.21
C TRP A 85 -12.23 2.60 4.43
N ARG A 86 -13.54 2.45 4.65
CA ARG A 86 -14.05 1.55 5.69
C ARG A 86 -14.34 0.17 5.12
N LYS A 87 -14.24 -0.86 5.96
CA LYS A 87 -14.62 -2.23 5.58
C LYS A 87 -16.13 -2.33 5.34
N ALA A 88 -16.54 -3.14 4.38
CA ALA A 88 -17.92 -3.57 4.23
C ALA A 88 -18.40 -4.30 5.50
N LYS A 89 -19.61 -4.00 5.96
CA LYS A 89 -20.17 -4.54 7.21
C LYS A 89 -20.69 -5.98 7.08
N VAL A 90 -20.84 -6.44 5.84
CA VAL A 90 -21.48 -7.68 5.39
C VAL A 90 -20.78 -8.16 4.13
#